data_AF-A0A957X893-F1
#
_entry.id   AF-A0A957X893-F1
#
_cell.length_a   1.000
_cell.length_b   1.000
_cell.length_c   1.000
_cell.angle_alpha   90.00
_cell.angle_beta   90.00
_cell.angle_gamma   90.00
#
_symmetry.space_group_name_H-M   'P 1'
#
loop_
_entity.id
_entity.type
_entity.pdbx_description
1 polymer ?
#
loop_
_entity_poly.entity_id
_entity_poly.type
_entity_poly.pdbx_seq_one_letter_code
_entity_poly.pdbx_strand_id
1 'polypeptide(L)'
;DPEAGPPPAADRIGLIFFDGDAHLMNDVGVGDWSSIGTVLNPFGTIASNITAHIGEVAPGGSTSMGDGMESADGALASGANRKVVLLMSDGQENTTRRIMVDDPANPQQVLTFDSGAPAGATPLPNQGAYQVYAVTVGTGTAVSADINEDVAHATGGFYINSEDDAELLRPFFLELLQNSLRFNSWETLRLVSGEVDFEEPSATDFPVATTTQYLAINLLWDGDLGQLGMILTPPGLDPIVIRPEIVIEATSGSQGPIQFGNGFIRVNLPLLLLKGLQDNAAPRALAASDEINLDNLDLLGDWRIEVTLEDRFGEGSSDPLAYNLTVMGDDLAVKSNLNVVNADYVPGDNILLQAEITEAGQRLLDLGADADAQLVVQLVKPGVAIGDLLANNRPDATQP
;
A
#
# COMPACT_ATOMS: atom_id res chain seq x y z
N ASP A 1 -23.82 22.55 8.08
CA ASP A 1 -23.46 21.33 8.80
C ASP A 1 -23.72 20.15 7.86
N PRO A 2 -22.75 19.78 7.01
CA PRO A 2 -22.84 18.51 6.29
C PRO A 2 -22.64 17.40 7.32
N GLU A 3 -23.70 16.62 7.54
CA GLU A 3 -23.69 15.41 8.37
C GLU A 3 -22.43 14.60 8.01
N ALA A 4 -21.51 14.47 8.97
CA ALA A 4 -20.36 13.59 8.80
C ALA A 4 -20.91 12.19 8.47
N GLY A 5 -20.61 11.72 7.26
CA GLY A 5 -21.05 10.40 6.82
C GLY A 5 -20.62 9.32 7.83
N PRO A 6 -21.28 8.15 7.82
CA PRO A 6 -20.84 7.04 8.65
C PRO A 6 -19.36 6.76 8.38
N PRO A 7 -18.57 6.45 9.43
CA PRO A 7 -17.15 6.16 9.25
C PRO A 7 -16.96 5.02 8.24
N PRO A 8 -15.86 5.02 7.46
CA PRO A 8 -15.57 3.94 6.53
C PRO A 8 -15.63 2.59 7.24
N ALA A 9 -16.19 1.59 6.58
CA ALA A 9 -16.17 0.23 7.10
C ALA A 9 -14.72 -0.23 7.30
N ALA A 10 -14.43 -0.84 8.45
CA ALA A 10 -13.09 -1.31 8.76
C ALA A 10 -12.61 -2.35 7.73
N ASP A 11 -11.33 -2.26 7.37
CA ASP A 11 -10.68 -3.23 6.50
C ASP A 11 -10.69 -4.62 7.12
N ARG A 12 -10.80 -5.63 6.26
CA ARG A 12 -10.81 -7.04 6.66
C ARG A 12 -9.81 -7.80 5.81
N ILE A 13 -9.11 -8.74 6.42
CA ILE A 13 -8.14 -9.62 5.76
C ILE A 13 -8.47 -11.07 6.10
N GLY A 14 -8.10 -11.96 5.19
CA GLY A 14 -8.15 -13.40 5.36
C GLY A 14 -7.00 -14.06 4.61
N LEU A 15 -6.56 -15.21 5.11
CA LEU A 15 -5.59 -16.06 4.42
C LEU A 15 -6.25 -17.39 4.07
N ILE A 16 -6.09 -17.79 2.82
CA ILE A 16 -6.50 -19.10 2.31
C ILE A 16 -5.25 -19.77 1.80
N PHE A 17 -4.96 -20.95 2.33
CA PHE A 17 -3.87 -21.80 1.88
C PHE A 17 -4.48 -22.87 0.98
N PHE A 18 -3.85 -23.17 -0.14
CA PHE A 18 -4.41 -24.10 -1.12
C PHE A 18 -3.34 -25.08 -1.58
N ASP A 19 -3.38 -26.29 -1.03
CA ASP A 19 -2.44 -27.35 -1.36
C ASP A 19 -3.13 -28.55 -2.03
N GLY A 20 -3.46 -29.62 -1.29
CA GLY A 20 -4.36 -30.66 -1.76
C GLY A 20 -5.81 -30.19 -1.83
N ASP A 21 -6.19 -29.29 -0.92
CA ASP A 21 -7.52 -28.68 -0.78
C ASP A 21 -7.34 -27.21 -0.32
N ALA A 22 -8.43 -26.44 -0.18
CA ALA A 22 -8.41 -25.13 0.46
C ALA A 22 -8.52 -25.23 1.99
N HIS A 23 -7.60 -24.56 2.68
CA HIS A 23 -7.53 -24.47 4.13
C HIS A 23 -7.64 -23.01 4.57
N LEU A 24 -8.46 -22.79 5.60
CA LEU A 24 -8.53 -21.50 6.29
C LEU A 24 -7.41 -21.39 7.32
N MET A 25 -7.17 -20.18 7.83
CA MET A 25 -6.15 -19.93 8.86
C MET A 25 -6.25 -20.88 10.06
N ASN A 26 -7.46 -21.20 10.52
CA ASN A 26 -7.66 -22.08 11.67
C ASN A 26 -7.39 -23.56 11.38
N ASP A 27 -7.16 -23.94 10.11
CA ASP A 27 -7.03 -25.33 9.69
C ASP A 27 -5.58 -25.74 9.36
N VAL A 28 -4.63 -24.79 9.31
CA VAL A 28 -3.23 -25.06 8.91
C VAL A 28 -2.29 -25.41 10.06
N GLY A 29 -2.83 -25.79 11.22
CA GLY A 29 -2.04 -26.32 12.34
C GLY A 29 -1.25 -25.29 13.16
N VAL A 30 -1.45 -23.99 12.91
CA VAL A 30 -0.91 -22.90 13.75
C VAL A 30 -1.80 -22.74 14.98
N GLY A 31 -1.25 -23.00 16.18
CA GLY A 31 -2.01 -23.05 17.43
C GLY A 31 -2.77 -21.75 17.72
N ASP A 32 -2.12 -20.61 17.49
CA ASP A 32 -2.68 -19.27 17.72
C ASP A 32 -3.78 -18.87 16.71
N TRP A 33 -3.94 -19.61 15.61
CA TRP A 33 -5.00 -19.37 14.62
C TRP A 33 -6.25 -20.20 14.86
N SER A 34 -6.21 -21.19 15.76
CA SER A 34 -7.32 -22.12 16.03
C SER A 34 -8.64 -21.43 16.45
N SER A 35 -8.56 -20.22 17.02
CA SER A 35 -9.74 -19.43 17.41
C SER A 35 -10.28 -18.48 16.33
N ILE A 36 -9.61 -18.37 15.17
CA ILE A 36 -10.01 -17.48 14.08
C ILE A 36 -11.10 -18.17 13.25
N GLY A 37 -12.37 -18.00 13.65
CA GLY A 37 -13.50 -18.78 13.11
C GLY A 37 -14.12 -18.27 11.81
N THR A 38 -13.56 -17.24 11.16
CA THR A 38 -14.07 -16.74 9.88
C THR A 38 -12.93 -16.47 8.91
N VAL A 39 -13.21 -16.56 7.60
CA VAL A 39 -12.22 -16.29 6.54
C VAL A 39 -11.72 -14.84 6.62
N LEU A 40 -12.64 -13.87 6.67
CA LEU A 40 -12.32 -12.45 6.70
C LEU A 40 -12.53 -11.87 8.09
N ASN A 41 -11.47 -11.38 8.73
CA ASN A 41 -11.53 -10.75 10.05
C ASN A 41 -11.04 -9.30 9.98
N PRO A 42 -11.46 -8.42 10.91
CA PRO A 42 -10.98 -7.04 10.95
C PRO A 42 -9.45 -7.00 11.00
N PHE A 43 -8.83 -6.25 10.08
CA PHE A 43 -7.37 -6.20 9.91
C PHE A 43 -6.66 -5.82 11.21
N GLY A 44 -7.12 -4.77 11.88
CA GLY A 44 -6.55 -4.30 13.16
C GLY A 44 -6.61 -5.32 14.30
N THR A 45 -7.45 -6.36 14.19
CA THR A 45 -7.55 -7.43 15.20
C THR A 45 -6.56 -8.56 14.96
N ILE A 46 -6.28 -8.89 13.70
CA ILE A 46 -5.54 -10.12 13.35
C ILE A 46 -4.15 -9.87 12.73
N ALA A 47 -3.82 -8.63 12.36
CA ALA A 47 -2.56 -8.32 11.67
C ALA A 47 -1.30 -8.74 12.45
N SER A 48 -1.23 -8.43 13.76
CA SER A 48 -0.07 -8.81 14.59
C SER A 48 0.08 -10.33 14.71
N ASN A 49 -1.05 -11.04 14.78
CA ASN A 49 -1.07 -12.49 14.88
C ASN A 49 -0.64 -13.16 13.55
N ILE A 50 -1.09 -12.63 12.41
CA ILE A 50 -0.58 -13.07 11.10
C ILE A 50 0.94 -12.89 11.03
N THR A 51 1.44 -11.68 11.30
CA THR A 51 2.88 -11.38 11.18
C THR A 51 3.75 -12.24 12.11
N ALA A 52 3.25 -12.53 13.31
CA ALA A 52 3.99 -13.34 14.29
C ALA A 52 4.09 -14.83 13.89
N HIS A 53 3.06 -15.38 13.23
CA HIS A 53 2.93 -16.83 13.06
C HIS A 53 2.89 -17.32 11.60
N ILE A 54 2.91 -16.43 10.59
CA ILE A 54 2.90 -16.84 9.17
C ILE A 54 4.07 -17.77 8.80
N GLY A 55 5.22 -17.61 9.47
CA GLY A 55 6.39 -18.48 9.29
C GLY A 55 6.24 -19.89 9.89
N GLU A 56 5.20 -20.14 10.68
CA GLU A 56 4.92 -21.47 11.27
C GLU A 56 4.10 -22.37 10.33
N VAL A 57 3.54 -21.81 9.26
CA VAL A 57 2.75 -22.57 8.29
C VAL A 57 3.68 -23.53 7.53
N ALA A 58 3.42 -24.82 7.65
CA ALA A 58 4.15 -25.83 6.91
C ALA A 58 3.69 -25.81 5.43
N PRO A 59 4.60 -25.72 4.45
CA PRO A 59 4.22 -25.80 3.06
C PRO A 59 3.69 -27.20 2.71
N GLY A 60 2.64 -27.25 1.89
CA GLY A 60 2.16 -28.48 1.27
C GLY A 60 3.04 -28.94 0.11
N GLY A 61 2.84 -30.18 -0.34
CA GLY A 61 3.51 -30.74 -1.53
C GLY A 61 2.63 -30.76 -2.79
N SER A 62 1.45 -30.17 -2.71
CA SER A 62 0.42 -30.18 -3.74
C SER A 62 -0.14 -28.78 -3.94
N THR A 63 -0.83 -28.53 -5.05
CA THR A 63 -1.41 -27.22 -5.38
C THR A 63 -2.76 -27.36 -6.10
N SER A 64 -3.81 -26.88 -5.44
CA SER A 64 -5.21 -26.83 -5.91
C SER A 64 -5.68 -25.37 -5.94
N MET A 65 -5.29 -24.60 -6.97
CA MET A 65 -5.70 -23.19 -7.02
C MET A 65 -7.22 -23.06 -7.19
N GLY A 66 -7.89 -24.07 -7.74
CA GLY A 66 -9.34 -24.07 -7.90
C GLY A 66 -10.06 -24.01 -6.56
N ASP A 67 -9.66 -24.84 -5.59
CA ASP A 67 -10.27 -24.80 -4.26
C ASP A 67 -9.97 -23.48 -3.55
N GLY A 68 -8.74 -22.97 -3.68
CA GLY A 68 -8.33 -21.69 -3.10
C GLY A 68 -9.20 -20.53 -3.62
N MET A 69 -9.41 -20.49 -4.93
CA MET A 69 -10.23 -19.46 -5.59
C MET A 69 -11.73 -19.62 -5.33
N GLU A 70 -12.28 -20.83 -5.27
CA GLU A 70 -13.67 -21.07 -4.84
C GLU A 70 -13.90 -20.59 -3.40
N SER A 71 -12.95 -20.87 -2.50
CA SER A 71 -13.01 -20.42 -1.11
C SER A 71 -12.97 -18.88 -1.01
N ALA A 72 -12.10 -18.24 -1.79
CA ALA A 72 -12.00 -16.78 -1.84
C ALA A 72 -13.27 -16.14 -2.42
N ASP A 73 -13.80 -16.67 -3.53
CA ASP A 73 -15.04 -16.23 -4.17
C ASP A 73 -16.23 -16.27 -3.20
N GLY A 74 -16.37 -17.37 -2.46
CA GLY A 74 -17.40 -17.53 -1.43
C GLY A 74 -17.24 -16.55 -0.26
N ALA A 75 -16.01 -16.32 0.21
CA ALA A 75 -15.73 -15.38 1.29
C ALA A 75 -16.01 -13.92 0.90
N LEU A 76 -15.78 -13.57 -0.38
CA LEU A 76 -15.99 -12.24 -0.94
C LEU A 76 -17.39 -12.06 -1.54
N ALA A 77 -18.30 -13.03 -1.44
CA ALA A 77 -19.65 -12.93 -1.97
C ALA A 77 -20.48 -11.78 -1.35
N SER A 78 -20.15 -11.35 -0.13
CA SER A 78 -20.93 -10.37 0.63
C SER A 78 -20.10 -9.18 1.12
N GLY A 79 -20.76 -8.13 1.60
CA GLY A 79 -20.13 -6.90 2.07
C GLY A 79 -20.02 -5.82 0.99
N ALA A 80 -19.99 -4.57 1.45
CA ALA A 80 -19.86 -3.37 0.61
C ALA A 80 -18.40 -2.89 0.48
N ASN A 81 -17.47 -3.53 1.19
CA ASN A 81 -16.05 -3.23 1.06
C ASN A 81 -15.60 -3.56 -0.37
N ARG A 82 -14.59 -2.84 -0.83
CA ARG A 82 -13.81 -3.27 -1.99
C ARG A 82 -13.20 -4.63 -1.68
N LYS A 83 -13.20 -5.51 -2.67
CA LYS A 83 -12.76 -6.89 -2.53
C LYS A 83 -11.56 -7.12 -3.45
N VAL A 84 -10.50 -7.63 -2.87
CA VAL A 84 -9.24 -7.89 -3.54
C VAL A 84 -8.76 -9.27 -3.12
N VAL A 85 -8.28 -10.04 -4.08
CA VAL A 85 -7.55 -11.29 -3.87
C VAL A 85 -6.10 -11.04 -4.25
N LEU A 86 -5.19 -11.33 -3.32
CA LEU A 86 -3.79 -11.48 -3.62
C LEU A 86 -3.52 -12.97 -3.84
N LEU A 87 -3.28 -13.37 -5.08
CA LEU A 87 -2.94 -14.75 -5.44
C LEU A 87 -1.41 -14.90 -5.46
N MET A 88 -0.86 -15.72 -4.56
CA MET A 88 0.56 -16.05 -4.54
C MET A 88 0.71 -17.55 -4.82
N SER A 89 1.27 -17.91 -5.97
CA SER A 89 1.39 -19.30 -6.42
C SER A 89 2.60 -19.49 -7.30
N ASP A 90 3.21 -20.67 -7.31
CA ASP A 90 4.22 -21.05 -8.31
C ASP A 90 3.60 -21.48 -9.65
N GLY A 91 2.29 -21.29 -9.82
CA GLY A 91 1.57 -21.56 -11.07
C GLY A 91 1.46 -23.05 -11.44
N GLN A 92 1.96 -23.97 -10.60
CA GLN A 92 1.87 -25.40 -10.87
C GLN A 92 0.66 -26.01 -10.20
N GLU A 93 -0.35 -26.42 -10.97
CA GLU A 93 -1.46 -27.22 -10.42
C GLU A 93 -1.22 -28.72 -10.62
N ASN A 94 -1.07 -29.44 -9.52
CA ASN A 94 -0.75 -30.88 -9.55
C ASN A 94 -1.82 -31.76 -8.88
N THR A 95 -2.88 -31.17 -8.32
CA THR A 95 -4.04 -31.88 -7.75
C THR A 95 -5.32 -31.68 -8.58
N THR A 96 -6.40 -32.30 -8.10
CA THR A 96 -7.77 -32.07 -8.60
C THR A 96 -8.23 -30.67 -8.16
N ARG A 97 -9.28 -30.13 -8.78
CA ARG A 97 -9.76 -28.74 -8.59
C ARG A 97 -8.75 -27.68 -9.07
N ARG A 98 -8.70 -27.55 -10.39
CA ARG A 98 -7.82 -26.63 -11.10
C ARG A 98 -8.53 -25.36 -11.53
N ILE A 99 -7.78 -24.31 -11.83
CA ILE A 99 -8.28 -23.10 -12.47
C ILE A 99 -8.00 -23.09 -13.97
N MET A 100 -8.90 -22.45 -14.70
CA MET A 100 -8.67 -22.01 -16.07
C MET A 100 -9.44 -20.71 -16.30
N VAL A 101 -9.22 -20.10 -17.46
CA VAL A 101 -10.08 -19.02 -17.96
C VAL A 101 -10.92 -19.50 -19.14
N ASP A 102 -11.98 -18.77 -19.43
CA ASP A 102 -12.89 -19.04 -20.53
C ASP A 102 -12.22 -18.91 -21.91
N ASP A 103 -11.39 -17.89 -22.10
CA ASP A 103 -10.58 -17.67 -23.30
C ASP A 103 -9.20 -17.09 -22.92
N PRO A 104 -8.10 -17.87 -23.00
CA PRO A 104 -6.76 -17.37 -22.70
C PRO A 104 -6.31 -16.18 -23.56
N ALA A 105 -6.87 -15.99 -24.76
CA ALA A 105 -6.51 -14.83 -25.58
C ALA A 105 -7.18 -13.53 -25.12
N ASN A 106 -8.30 -13.64 -24.40
CA ASN A 106 -9.05 -12.52 -23.84
C ASN A 106 -9.82 -12.99 -22.59
N PRO A 107 -9.12 -13.25 -21.48
CA PRO A 107 -9.73 -13.85 -20.31
C PRO A 107 -10.76 -12.90 -19.70
N GLN A 108 -11.98 -13.38 -19.47
CA GLN A 108 -13.06 -12.61 -18.85
C GLN A 108 -13.67 -13.34 -17.65
N GLN A 109 -13.52 -14.65 -17.57
CA GLN A 109 -14.09 -15.47 -16.50
C GLN A 109 -13.11 -16.57 -16.08
N VAL A 110 -12.80 -16.60 -14.79
CA VAL A 110 -12.13 -17.68 -14.09
C VAL A 110 -13.14 -18.81 -13.86
N LEU A 111 -12.72 -20.02 -14.23
CA LEU A 111 -13.46 -21.26 -14.11
C LEU A 111 -12.66 -22.23 -13.22
N THR A 112 -13.36 -23.06 -12.47
CA THR A 112 -12.78 -24.19 -11.75
C THR A 112 -13.20 -25.52 -12.37
N PHE A 113 -12.34 -26.53 -12.34
CA PHE A 113 -12.66 -27.84 -12.90
C PHE A 113 -11.92 -28.99 -12.20
N ASP A 114 -12.51 -30.18 -12.21
CA ASP A 114 -11.82 -31.39 -11.77
C ASP A 114 -10.81 -31.83 -12.85
N SER A 115 -9.57 -32.17 -12.48
CA SER A 115 -8.49 -32.51 -13.43
C SER A 115 -8.82 -33.64 -14.42
N GLY A 116 -9.74 -34.53 -14.07
CA GLY A 116 -10.26 -35.60 -14.95
C GLY A 116 -11.47 -35.22 -15.82
N ALA A 117 -12.02 -34.02 -15.65
CA ALA A 117 -13.27 -33.57 -16.29
C ALA A 117 -13.26 -32.06 -16.65
N PRO A 118 -12.31 -31.58 -17.47
CA PRO A 118 -12.22 -30.16 -17.83
C PRO A 118 -13.45 -29.61 -18.56
N ALA A 119 -14.19 -30.47 -19.28
CA ALA A 119 -15.44 -30.08 -19.93
C ALA A 119 -16.57 -29.71 -18.95
N GLY A 120 -16.42 -30.05 -17.66
CA GLY A 120 -17.34 -29.71 -16.58
C GLY A 120 -16.97 -28.43 -15.83
N ALA A 121 -16.12 -27.58 -16.40
CA ALA A 121 -15.67 -26.35 -15.74
C ALA A 121 -16.84 -25.44 -15.32
N THR A 122 -16.74 -24.89 -14.11
CA THR A 122 -17.76 -24.03 -13.50
C THR A 122 -17.22 -22.64 -13.23
N PRO A 123 -17.94 -21.56 -13.59
CA PRO A 123 -17.49 -20.21 -13.30
C PRO A 123 -17.54 -19.88 -11.82
N LEU A 124 -16.59 -19.05 -11.37
CA LEU A 124 -16.65 -18.41 -10.06
C LEU A 124 -17.81 -17.39 -10.04
N PRO A 125 -18.89 -17.64 -9.28
CA PRO A 125 -20.13 -16.88 -9.41
C PRO A 125 -20.04 -15.44 -8.91
N ASN A 126 -19.07 -15.10 -8.06
CA ASN A 126 -18.92 -13.76 -7.48
C ASN A 126 -17.72 -12.99 -8.03
N GLN A 127 -17.05 -13.49 -9.08
CA GLN A 127 -15.86 -12.86 -9.68
C GLN A 127 -16.03 -11.37 -9.97
N GLY A 128 -17.19 -10.97 -10.50
CA GLY A 128 -17.47 -9.56 -10.82
C GLY A 128 -17.46 -8.61 -9.61
N ALA A 129 -17.35 -9.13 -8.38
CA ALA A 129 -17.28 -8.35 -7.16
C ALA A 129 -15.84 -8.06 -6.69
N TYR A 130 -14.81 -8.69 -7.25
CA TYR A 130 -13.41 -8.54 -6.78
C TYR A 130 -12.39 -8.51 -7.91
N GLN A 131 -11.19 -8.03 -7.58
CA GLN A 131 -10.02 -8.04 -8.47
C GLN A 131 -8.96 -9.00 -7.92
N VAL A 132 -8.28 -9.73 -8.79
CA VAL A 132 -7.19 -10.63 -8.45
C VAL A 132 -5.88 -10.01 -8.91
N TYR A 133 -4.97 -9.79 -7.97
CA TYR A 133 -3.58 -9.45 -8.26
C TYR A 133 -2.74 -10.69 -8.01
N ALA A 134 -2.03 -11.14 -9.03
CA ALA A 134 -1.29 -12.40 -8.96
C ALA A 134 0.21 -12.13 -8.94
N VAL A 135 0.92 -12.92 -8.15
CA VAL A 135 2.38 -12.96 -8.17
C VAL A 135 2.86 -14.39 -8.21
N THR A 136 3.79 -14.66 -9.12
CA THR A 136 4.47 -15.93 -9.13
C THR A 136 5.64 -15.92 -8.17
N VAL A 137 5.69 -16.92 -7.28
CA VAL A 137 6.75 -17.09 -6.27
C VAL A 137 7.39 -18.47 -6.40
N GLY A 138 8.72 -18.56 -6.34
CA GLY A 138 9.46 -19.82 -6.46
C GLY A 138 10.71 -19.68 -7.34
N THR A 139 11.55 -20.70 -7.44
CA THR A 139 12.83 -20.63 -8.17
C THR A 139 12.98 -21.74 -9.22
N GLY A 140 11.91 -22.12 -9.93
CA GLY A 140 11.78 -23.42 -10.59
C GLY A 140 11.45 -23.41 -12.08
N THR A 141 12.07 -24.32 -12.85
CA THR A 141 11.95 -24.44 -14.33
C THR A 141 10.61 -24.99 -14.85
N ALA A 142 9.54 -24.98 -14.05
CA ALA A 142 8.27 -25.57 -14.43
C ALA A 142 7.05 -24.76 -13.95
N VAL A 143 7.23 -23.47 -13.69
CA VAL A 143 6.12 -22.58 -13.40
C VAL A 143 5.33 -22.29 -14.68
N SER A 144 4.00 -22.36 -14.63
CA SER A 144 3.12 -21.80 -15.68
C SER A 144 2.71 -20.39 -15.27
N ALA A 145 3.52 -19.39 -15.60
CA ALA A 145 3.17 -17.98 -15.37
C ALA A 145 1.81 -17.62 -16.00
N ASP A 146 1.50 -18.20 -17.16
CA ASP A 146 0.32 -17.92 -17.98
C ASP A 146 -1.00 -18.01 -17.19
N ILE A 147 -1.15 -19.01 -16.31
CA ILE A 147 -2.42 -19.18 -15.59
C ILE A 147 -2.64 -18.09 -14.51
N ASN A 148 -1.56 -17.66 -13.85
CA ASN A 148 -1.62 -16.57 -12.88
C ASN A 148 -1.92 -15.23 -13.59
N GLU A 149 -1.29 -15.02 -14.76
CA GLU A 149 -1.54 -13.86 -15.61
C GLU A 149 -2.99 -13.82 -16.12
N ASP A 150 -3.47 -14.93 -16.69
CA ASP A 150 -4.82 -15.07 -17.22
C ASP A 150 -5.88 -14.80 -16.15
N VAL A 151 -5.69 -15.32 -14.94
CA VAL A 151 -6.62 -15.08 -13.82
C VAL A 151 -6.60 -13.62 -13.35
N ALA A 152 -5.44 -12.98 -13.30
CA ALA A 152 -5.36 -11.56 -12.98
C ALA A 152 -6.09 -10.72 -14.05
N HIS A 153 -5.86 -11.02 -15.33
CA HIS A 153 -6.51 -10.33 -16.45
C HIS A 153 -8.03 -10.55 -16.48
N ALA A 154 -8.52 -11.76 -16.19
CA ALA A 154 -9.96 -12.07 -16.12
C ALA A 154 -10.73 -11.18 -15.13
N THR A 155 -10.03 -10.64 -14.13
CA THR A 155 -10.63 -9.83 -13.06
C THR A 155 -10.20 -8.36 -13.10
N GLY A 156 -9.46 -7.95 -14.14
CA GLY A 156 -8.93 -6.59 -14.29
C GLY A 156 -7.87 -6.23 -13.25
N GLY A 157 -7.15 -7.21 -12.71
CA GLY A 157 -5.94 -6.99 -11.91
C GLY A 157 -4.66 -7.05 -12.76
N PHE A 158 -3.51 -7.12 -12.09
CA PHE A 158 -2.20 -7.23 -12.74
C PHE A 158 -1.42 -8.42 -12.18
N TYR A 159 -0.39 -8.82 -12.94
CA TYR A 159 0.46 -9.96 -12.64
C TYR A 159 1.93 -9.54 -12.61
N ILE A 160 2.70 -10.09 -11.67
CA ILE A 160 4.17 -9.98 -11.65
C ILE A 160 4.79 -11.37 -11.51
N ASN A 161 5.81 -11.67 -12.31
CA ASN A 161 6.66 -12.82 -12.10
C ASN A 161 7.86 -12.44 -11.22
N SER A 162 7.96 -13.00 -10.00
CA SER A 162 9.09 -12.75 -9.08
C SER A 162 10.08 -13.91 -8.98
N GLU A 163 9.98 -14.92 -9.86
CA GLU A 163 10.75 -16.17 -9.73
C GLU A 163 12.26 -15.96 -9.68
N ASP A 164 12.77 -15.18 -10.62
CA ASP A 164 14.20 -14.93 -10.77
C ASP A 164 14.68 -13.73 -9.94
N ASP A 165 13.75 -12.99 -9.32
CA ASP A 165 14.05 -11.76 -8.62
C ASP A 165 13.05 -11.48 -7.48
N ALA A 166 13.43 -11.89 -6.27
CA ALA A 166 12.66 -11.62 -5.06
C ALA A 166 12.58 -10.12 -4.72
N GLU A 167 13.46 -9.27 -5.27
CA GLU A 167 13.38 -7.82 -5.07
C GLU A 167 12.10 -7.24 -5.70
N LEU A 168 11.47 -7.94 -6.66
CA LEU A 168 10.20 -7.57 -7.28
C LEU A 168 8.98 -7.72 -6.36
N LEU A 169 9.08 -8.47 -5.26
CA LEU A 169 7.97 -8.59 -4.30
C LEU A 169 7.66 -7.26 -3.60
N ARG A 170 8.68 -6.47 -3.29
CA ARG A 170 8.48 -5.16 -2.64
C ARG A 170 7.71 -4.18 -3.53
N PRO A 171 8.11 -3.90 -4.80
CA PRO A 171 7.32 -3.06 -5.69
C PRO A 171 5.94 -3.65 -5.98
N PHE A 172 5.80 -4.99 -6.06
CA PHE A 172 4.49 -5.64 -6.17
C PHE A 172 3.54 -5.26 -5.02
N PHE A 173 3.99 -5.39 -3.76
CA PHE A 173 3.17 -5.02 -2.60
C PHE A 173 2.88 -3.52 -2.53
N LEU A 174 3.80 -2.66 -2.99
CA LEU A 174 3.58 -1.22 -3.08
C LEU A 174 2.51 -0.88 -4.14
N GLU A 175 2.59 -1.50 -5.31
CA GLU A 175 1.61 -1.31 -6.38
C GLU A 175 0.25 -1.89 -6.00
N LEU A 176 0.22 -3.05 -5.33
CA LEU A 176 -1.00 -3.62 -4.75
C LEU A 176 -1.63 -2.68 -3.72
N LEU A 177 -0.81 -2.09 -2.84
CA LEU A 177 -1.28 -1.13 -1.84
C LEU A 177 -1.87 0.10 -2.52
N GLN A 178 -1.16 0.69 -3.49
CA GLN A 178 -1.65 1.83 -4.27
C GLN A 178 -2.94 1.50 -5.01
N ASN A 179 -3.01 0.33 -5.64
CA ASN A 179 -4.18 -0.11 -6.38
C ASN A 179 -5.36 -0.49 -5.49
N SER A 180 -5.14 -1.01 -4.28
CA SER A 180 -6.19 -1.39 -3.31
C SER A 180 -6.71 -0.18 -2.54
N LEU A 181 -5.83 0.75 -2.17
CA LEU A 181 -6.17 2.05 -1.57
C LEU A 181 -6.84 3.00 -2.56
N ARG A 182 -6.84 2.70 -3.86
CA ARG A 182 -7.27 3.58 -4.96
C ARG A 182 -8.73 4.07 -4.95
N PHE A 183 -9.47 3.91 -3.87
CA PHE A 183 -10.76 4.61 -3.66
C PHE A 183 -10.94 5.26 -2.28
N ASN A 184 -9.97 5.12 -1.38
CA ASN A 184 -9.76 6.06 -0.28
C ASN A 184 -8.42 6.74 -0.54
N SER A 185 -8.44 7.68 -1.49
CA SER A 185 -7.81 9.01 -1.45
C SER A 185 -6.32 9.18 -1.11
N TRP A 186 -5.58 8.19 -0.61
CA TRP A 186 -4.20 8.36 -0.18
C TRP A 186 -3.26 8.49 -1.40
N GLU A 187 -2.86 9.72 -1.68
CA GLU A 187 -1.86 10.06 -2.69
C GLU A 187 -0.50 10.25 -2.03
N THR A 188 0.56 9.84 -2.71
CA THR A 188 1.93 10.15 -2.24
C THR A 188 2.23 11.61 -2.57
N LEU A 189 2.18 12.46 -1.55
CA LEU A 189 2.50 13.89 -1.68
C LEU A 189 4.02 14.09 -1.80
N ARG A 190 4.80 13.23 -1.14
CA ARG A 190 6.27 13.32 -1.15
C ARG A 190 6.95 11.99 -0.87
N LEU A 191 8.03 11.73 -1.59
CA LEU A 191 8.98 10.65 -1.31
C LEU A 191 10.38 11.24 -1.33
N VAL A 192 11.15 11.07 -0.26
CA VAL A 192 12.53 11.54 -0.16
C VAL A 192 13.38 10.46 0.50
N SER A 193 14.49 10.12 -0.13
CA SER A 193 15.59 9.42 0.51
C SER A 193 16.72 10.41 0.71
N GLY A 194 17.31 10.41 1.90
CA GLY A 194 18.32 11.38 2.24
C GLY A 194 19.26 10.86 3.30
N GLU A 195 20.20 11.72 3.65
CA GLU A 195 21.19 11.52 4.71
C GLU A 195 21.10 12.74 5.63
N VAL A 196 21.26 12.52 6.93
CA VAL A 196 21.21 13.60 7.93
C VAL A 196 22.34 13.44 8.94
N ASP A 197 22.95 14.55 9.34
CA ASP A 197 23.88 14.60 10.45
C ASP A 197 23.43 15.66 11.49
N PHE A 198 24.24 15.88 12.53
CA PHE A 198 23.90 16.82 13.61
C PHE A 198 23.96 18.29 13.19
N GLU A 199 24.74 18.63 12.16
CA GLU A 199 24.97 20.02 11.73
C GLU A 199 24.04 20.41 10.58
N GLU A 200 23.62 19.45 9.76
CA GLU A 200 22.82 19.67 8.56
C GLU A 200 21.53 18.83 8.56
N PRO A 201 20.43 19.37 9.12
CA PRO A 201 19.10 18.78 8.96
C PRO A 201 18.69 18.68 7.50
N SER A 202 17.98 17.61 7.16
CA SER A 202 17.47 17.42 5.81
C SER A 202 16.04 17.95 5.71
N ALA A 203 15.79 18.90 4.81
CA ALA A 203 14.49 19.55 4.69
C ALA A 203 13.84 19.32 3.32
N THR A 204 12.52 19.20 3.31
CA THR A 204 11.74 19.13 2.08
C THR A 204 10.37 19.79 2.25
N ASP A 205 9.90 20.39 1.16
CA ASP A 205 8.57 20.98 1.06
C ASP A 205 7.63 20.05 0.27
N PHE A 206 6.32 20.10 0.57
CA PHE A 206 5.27 19.38 -0.17
C PHE A 206 3.92 20.11 -0.09
N PRO A 207 3.12 20.13 -1.17
CA PRO A 207 1.80 20.73 -1.15
C PRO A 207 0.78 19.82 -0.45
N VAL A 208 -0.21 20.43 0.21
CA VAL A 208 -1.38 19.74 0.78
C VAL A 208 -2.66 20.40 0.22
N ALA A 209 -3.57 19.61 -0.35
CA ALA A 209 -4.80 20.13 -0.94
C ALA A 209 -5.80 20.58 0.14
N THR A 210 -6.71 21.51 -0.21
CA THR A 210 -7.84 21.93 0.66
C THR A 210 -8.72 20.76 1.08
N THR A 211 -8.74 19.73 0.24
CA THR A 211 -9.59 18.54 0.33
C THR A 211 -8.93 17.42 1.13
N THR A 212 -7.63 17.56 1.45
CA THR A 212 -6.92 16.62 2.32
C THR A 212 -7.47 16.68 3.74
N GLN A 213 -7.83 15.52 4.31
CA GLN A 213 -8.36 15.43 5.68
C GLN A 213 -7.36 14.82 6.66
N TYR A 214 -6.50 13.93 6.16
CA TYR A 214 -5.54 13.14 6.88
C TYR A 214 -4.21 13.13 6.14
N LEU A 215 -3.14 13.24 6.93
CA LEU A 215 -1.77 13.02 6.47
C LEU A 215 -1.19 11.82 7.21
N ALA A 216 -0.44 10.99 6.47
CA ALA A 216 0.34 9.88 6.99
C ALA A 216 1.79 10.13 6.61
N ILE A 217 2.62 10.42 7.61
CA ILE A 217 4.04 10.67 7.44
C ILE A 217 4.79 9.48 8.04
N ASN A 218 5.63 8.83 7.22
CA ASN A 218 6.44 7.69 7.60
C ASN A 218 7.91 8.05 7.43
N LEU A 219 8.69 7.94 8.51
CA LEU A 219 10.15 8.08 8.49
C LEU A 219 10.77 6.74 8.90
N LEU A 220 11.65 6.21 8.06
CA LEU A 220 12.30 4.91 8.19
C LEU A 220 13.82 5.09 8.15
N TRP A 221 14.54 4.47 9.08
CA TRP A 221 16.01 4.46 9.10
C TRP A 221 16.55 3.24 9.85
N ASP A 222 17.87 3.07 9.86
CA ASP A 222 18.54 2.05 10.67
C ASP A 222 18.66 2.51 12.13
N GLY A 223 17.82 1.95 13.00
CA GLY A 223 17.72 2.33 14.41
C GLY A 223 18.97 1.98 15.23
N ASP A 224 19.79 1.04 14.75
CA ASP A 224 21.04 0.66 15.41
C ASP A 224 22.11 1.74 15.25
N LEU A 225 21.97 2.64 14.27
CA LEU A 225 22.93 3.69 13.97
C LEU A 225 22.62 5.02 14.68
N GLY A 226 21.39 5.22 15.16
CA GLY A 226 21.00 6.43 15.86
C GLY A 226 19.49 6.67 15.89
N GLN A 227 19.11 7.84 16.41
CA GLN A 227 17.73 8.28 16.56
C GLN A 227 17.49 9.51 15.68
N LEU A 228 16.46 9.42 14.82
CA LEU A 228 15.98 10.57 14.05
C LEU A 228 14.78 11.24 14.70
N GLY A 229 14.68 12.55 14.53
CA GLY A 229 13.53 13.39 14.84
C GLY A 229 12.94 14.00 13.58
N MET A 230 11.76 14.61 13.72
CA MET A 230 11.07 15.28 12.62
C MET A 230 10.43 16.57 13.11
N ILE A 231 10.55 17.64 12.33
CA ILE A 231 9.89 18.91 12.55
C ILE A 231 8.96 19.18 11.36
N LEU A 232 7.66 19.29 11.61
CA LEU A 232 6.64 19.57 10.61
C LEU A 232 6.19 21.02 10.75
N THR A 233 6.36 21.84 9.72
CA THR A 233 5.97 23.25 9.71
C THR A 233 4.86 23.48 8.68
N PRO A 234 3.59 23.58 9.12
CA PRO A 234 2.49 23.94 8.25
C PRO A 234 2.57 25.42 7.82
N PRO A 235 1.99 25.80 6.67
CA PRO A 235 1.82 27.19 6.28
C PRO A 235 1.10 27.99 7.38
N GLY A 236 1.69 29.13 7.77
CA GLY A 236 1.08 30.04 8.74
C GLY A 236 1.01 29.55 10.19
N LEU A 237 1.62 28.40 10.51
CA LEU A 237 1.63 27.82 11.85
C LEU A 237 3.05 27.66 12.41
N ASP A 238 3.13 27.53 13.74
CA ASP A 238 4.39 27.21 14.41
C ASP A 238 4.81 25.75 14.14
N PRO A 239 6.12 25.46 14.09
CA PRO A 239 6.62 24.11 13.87
C PRO A 239 6.19 23.11 14.94
N ILE A 240 5.86 21.90 14.50
CA ILE A 240 5.46 20.76 15.32
C ILE A 240 6.66 19.82 15.40
N VAL A 241 7.21 19.66 16.60
CA VAL A 241 8.37 18.80 16.84
C VAL A 241 7.88 17.40 17.23
N ILE A 242 8.24 16.41 16.43
CA ILE A 242 7.95 14.99 16.62
C ILE A 242 9.27 14.28 16.93
N ARG A 243 9.37 13.70 18.13
CA ARG A 243 10.53 12.89 18.53
C ARG A 243 10.08 11.47 18.83
N PRO A 244 10.85 10.43 18.48
CA PRO A 244 10.56 9.09 18.94
C PRO A 244 10.65 9.07 20.46
N GLU A 245 9.63 8.54 21.12
CA GLU A 245 9.76 8.17 22.52
C GLU A 245 10.45 6.81 22.58
N ILE A 246 11.76 6.81 22.89
CA ILE A 246 12.47 5.55 23.14
C ILE A 246 12.05 5.05 24.52
N VAL A 247 11.18 4.04 24.54
CA VAL A 247 10.91 3.27 25.75
C VAL A 247 11.97 2.17 25.87
N ILE A 248 13.01 2.42 26.68
CA ILE A 248 14.00 1.38 27.02
C ILE A 248 13.38 0.49 28.10
N GLU A 249 12.70 -0.59 27.71
CA GLU A 249 12.35 -1.66 28.65
C GLU A 249 13.60 -2.49 28.94
N ALA A 250 14.31 -2.14 30.02
CA ALA A 250 15.43 -2.93 30.50
C ALA A 250 14.93 -4.28 31.04
N THR A 251 14.86 -5.30 30.18
CA THR A 251 14.69 -6.69 30.63
C THR A 251 15.94 -7.08 31.42
N SER A 252 15.82 -7.14 32.75
CA SER A 252 16.91 -7.53 33.64
C SER A 252 17.32 -8.98 33.36
N GLY A 253 18.33 -9.21 32.51
CA GLY A 253 18.82 -10.55 32.25
C GLY A 253 19.77 -10.76 31.06
N SER A 254 19.78 -9.87 30.07
CA SER A 254 20.66 -10.02 28.90
C SER A 254 21.93 -9.16 29.04
N GLN A 255 23.10 -9.80 29.10
CA GLN A 255 24.42 -9.13 28.99
C GLN A 255 24.90 -9.07 27.52
N GLY A 256 24.01 -8.72 26.60
CA GLY A 256 24.36 -8.39 25.21
C GLY A 256 24.21 -6.89 24.95
N PRO A 257 24.87 -6.34 23.90
CA PRO A 257 24.52 -5.00 23.41
C PRO A 257 23.03 -4.97 23.07
N ILE A 258 22.33 -3.93 23.51
CA ILE A 258 20.93 -3.68 23.16
C ILE A 258 20.94 -3.43 21.64
N GLN A 259 20.25 -4.28 20.87
CA GLN A 259 20.02 -4.04 19.46
C GLN A 259 18.71 -3.27 19.30
N PHE A 260 18.78 -2.14 18.63
CA PHE A 260 17.64 -1.33 18.23
C PHE A 260 17.36 -1.70 16.78
N GLY A 261 16.34 -2.53 16.52
CA GLY A 261 15.92 -2.79 15.15
C GLY A 261 15.56 -1.49 14.39
N ASN A 262 15.24 -1.60 13.10
CA ASN A 262 14.89 -0.46 12.24
C ASN A 262 14.03 0.60 12.96
N GLY A 263 14.50 1.85 12.93
CA GLY A 263 13.80 2.98 13.50
C GLY A 263 12.61 3.37 12.63
N PHE A 264 11.49 3.69 13.27
CA PHE A 264 10.26 4.07 12.59
C PHE A 264 9.49 5.14 13.36
N ILE A 265 9.08 6.20 12.66
CA ILE A 265 8.07 7.15 13.14
C ILE A 265 6.91 7.11 12.16
N ARG A 266 5.70 6.86 12.68
CA ARG A 266 4.45 7.10 11.97
C ARG A 266 3.64 8.16 12.67
N VAL A 267 3.29 9.20 11.93
CA VAL A 267 2.36 10.21 12.40
C VAL A 267 1.15 10.18 11.49
N ASN A 268 -0.02 9.92 12.07
CA ASN A 268 -1.30 10.10 11.39
C ASN A 268 -1.92 11.38 11.95
N LEU A 269 -2.00 12.42 11.13
CA LEU A 269 -2.49 13.73 11.53
C LEU A 269 -3.88 13.98 10.92
N PRO A 270 -4.94 14.09 11.73
CA PRO A 270 -6.18 14.70 11.27
C PRO A 270 -5.94 16.21 11.11
N LEU A 271 -6.11 16.77 9.92
CA LEU A 271 -5.93 18.20 9.65
C LEU A 271 -6.92 19.08 10.44
N LEU A 272 -8.09 18.53 10.77
CA LEU A 272 -9.05 19.16 11.68
C LEU A 272 -8.48 19.38 13.11
N LEU A 273 -7.56 18.54 13.56
CA LEU A 273 -6.96 18.60 14.90
C LEU A 273 -5.84 19.65 14.97
N LEU A 274 -5.10 19.83 13.87
CA LEU A 274 -4.02 20.83 13.74
C LEU A 274 -4.55 22.27 13.77
N LYS A 275 -5.76 22.48 13.27
CA LYS A 275 -6.42 23.80 13.29
C LYS A 275 -6.76 24.30 14.71
N GLY A 276 -6.66 23.44 15.73
CA GLY A 276 -6.83 23.80 17.14
C GLY A 276 -5.56 24.21 17.89
N LEU A 277 -4.39 24.35 17.26
CA LEU A 277 -3.13 24.53 18.00
C LEU A 277 -2.73 25.99 18.31
N GLN A 278 -3.52 27.00 17.95
CA GLN A 278 -3.01 28.39 17.92
C GLN A 278 -3.11 29.21 19.23
N ASP A 279 -3.76 28.73 20.30
CA ASP A 279 -4.08 29.61 21.45
C ASP A 279 -3.22 29.41 22.72
N ASN A 280 -2.14 28.63 22.72
CA ASN A 280 -1.29 28.51 23.92
C ASN A 280 0.21 28.38 23.62
N ALA A 281 0.98 29.40 24.05
CA ALA A 281 2.43 29.56 23.87
C ALA A 281 3.33 28.58 24.67
N ALA A 282 2.92 27.32 24.86
CA ALA A 282 3.77 26.29 25.46
C ALA A 282 3.47 24.90 24.88
N PRO A 283 4.49 24.05 24.63
CA PRO A 283 4.28 22.68 24.17
C PRO A 283 3.52 21.90 25.25
N ARG A 284 2.29 21.47 24.92
CA ARG A 284 1.43 20.69 25.81
C ARG A 284 1.02 19.40 25.12
N ALA A 285 1.12 18.27 25.82
CA ALA A 285 0.49 17.01 25.40
C ALA A 285 -1.04 17.21 25.38
N LEU A 286 -1.69 16.92 24.25
CA LEU A 286 -3.11 17.21 23.99
C LEU A 286 -4.05 16.28 24.77
N ALA A 287 -5.14 16.84 25.31
CA ALA A 287 -6.32 16.11 25.81
C ALA A 287 -7.57 16.53 25.01
N ALA A 288 -8.50 15.59 24.82
CA ALA A 288 -9.47 15.55 23.73
C ALA A 288 -10.73 16.47 23.83
N SER A 289 -10.68 17.67 24.42
CA SER A 289 -11.94 18.40 24.72
C SER A 289 -11.96 19.93 24.61
N ASP A 290 -11.08 20.59 23.86
CA ASP A 290 -11.16 22.04 23.65
C ASP A 290 -11.73 22.39 22.25
N GLU A 291 -12.79 23.22 22.20
CA GLU A 291 -13.38 23.78 20.97
C GLU A 291 -12.69 25.11 20.61
N ILE A 292 -12.23 25.24 19.35
CA ILE A 292 -11.44 26.38 18.85
C ILE A 292 -12.04 26.91 17.55
N ASN A 293 -11.95 28.23 17.34
CA ASN A 293 -12.51 28.92 16.19
C ASN A 293 -11.58 28.81 14.96
N LEU A 294 -12.09 28.27 13.85
CA LEU A 294 -11.32 27.69 12.73
C LEU A 294 -11.29 28.56 11.45
N ASP A 295 -11.90 29.73 11.46
CA ASP A 295 -12.28 30.45 10.22
C ASP A 295 -11.13 31.24 9.53
N ASN A 296 -9.89 31.25 10.05
CA ASN A 296 -8.78 32.07 9.53
C ASN A 296 -7.43 31.36 9.36
N LEU A 297 -7.38 30.03 9.39
CA LEU A 297 -6.12 29.30 9.16
C LEU A 297 -5.93 29.00 7.68
N ASP A 298 -5.02 29.75 7.05
CA ASP A 298 -4.56 29.49 5.70
C ASP A 298 -3.55 28.32 5.71
N LEU A 299 -4.08 27.10 5.83
CA LEU A 299 -3.29 25.87 5.66
C LEU A 299 -2.94 25.61 4.19
N LEU A 300 -3.31 26.52 3.28
CA LEU A 300 -2.99 26.42 1.86
C LEU A 300 -1.58 26.93 1.62
N GLY A 301 -0.75 26.05 1.10
CA GLY A 301 0.65 26.32 0.81
C GLY A 301 1.50 25.07 1.04
N ASP A 302 2.79 25.24 0.80
CA ASP A 302 3.74 24.16 0.96
C ASP A 302 4.04 23.94 2.45
N TRP A 303 3.82 22.70 2.90
CA TRP A 303 4.24 22.23 4.21
C TRP A 303 5.71 21.85 4.15
N ARG A 304 6.46 22.18 5.20
CA ARG A 304 7.88 21.85 5.31
C ARG A 304 8.10 20.74 6.33
N ILE A 305 8.84 19.70 5.97
CA ILE A 305 9.36 18.69 6.90
C ILE A 305 10.87 18.84 6.99
N GLU A 306 11.38 18.87 8.21
CA GLU A 306 12.81 18.76 8.51
C GLU A 306 13.06 17.47 9.28
N VAL A 307 13.99 16.65 8.80
CA VAL A 307 14.49 15.45 9.49
C VAL A 307 15.76 15.84 10.22
N THR A 308 15.84 15.53 11.51
CA THR A 308 16.96 15.87 12.39
C THR A 308 17.59 14.61 12.96
N LEU A 309 18.91 14.62 13.15
CA LEU A 309 19.60 13.60 13.95
C LEU A 309 19.56 14.02 15.42
N GLU A 310 18.88 13.23 16.27
CA GLU A 310 18.68 13.54 17.69
C GLU A 310 19.76 12.92 18.57
N ASP A 311 20.11 11.66 18.30
CA ASP A 311 21.15 10.93 19.00
C ASP A 311 21.82 9.94 18.04
N ARG A 312 23.04 9.53 18.36
CA ARG A 312 23.80 8.58 17.57
C ARG A 312 24.40 7.48 18.43
N PHE A 313 24.21 6.25 17.99
CA PHE A 313 24.78 5.08 18.67
C PHE A 313 26.12 4.70 18.04
N GLY A 314 27.12 4.47 18.89
CA GLY A 314 28.50 4.21 18.50
C GLY A 314 29.42 5.43 18.68
N GLU A 315 30.45 5.29 19.51
CA GLU A 315 31.42 6.37 19.77
C GLU A 315 32.17 6.77 18.49
N GLY A 316 32.06 8.05 18.11
CA GLY A 316 32.97 8.68 17.14
C GLY A 316 32.59 8.58 15.66
N SER A 317 31.41 8.05 15.30
CA SER A 317 30.96 8.15 13.90
C SER A 317 30.42 9.55 13.62
N SER A 318 31.01 10.21 12.61
CA SER A 318 30.53 11.45 12.02
C SER A 318 29.79 11.22 10.71
N ASP A 319 29.49 9.96 10.36
CA ASP A 319 28.90 9.63 9.07
C ASP A 319 27.45 10.14 8.99
N PRO A 320 26.91 10.52 7.84
CA PRO A 320 25.48 10.78 7.76
C PRO A 320 24.64 9.53 8.10
N LEU A 321 23.45 9.70 8.67
CA LEU A 321 22.47 8.62 8.85
C LEU A 321 21.47 8.64 7.69
N ALA A 322 21.44 7.58 6.90
CA ALA A 322 20.51 7.44 5.79
C ALA A 322 19.07 7.20 6.27
N TYR A 323 18.10 7.82 5.60
CA TYR A 323 16.69 7.70 5.91
C TYR A 323 15.81 7.66 4.65
N ASN A 324 14.58 7.19 4.81
CA ASN A 324 13.51 7.27 3.82
C ASN A 324 12.28 7.93 4.46
N LEU A 325 11.80 9.00 3.82
CA LEU A 325 10.61 9.75 4.19
C LEU A 325 9.52 9.55 3.14
N THR A 326 8.33 9.18 3.58
CA THR A 326 7.14 9.09 2.74
C THR A 326 6.01 9.89 3.37
N VAL A 327 5.47 10.84 2.62
CA VAL A 327 4.28 11.62 2.98
C VAL A 327 3.15 11.20 2.07
N MET A 328 2.05 10.77 2.68
CA MET A 328 0.80 10.49 1.98
C MET A 328 -0.30 11.39 2.54
N GLY A 329 -1.21 11.82 1.69
CA GLY A 329 -2.38 12.60 2.08
C GLY A 329 -3.63 12.06 1.40
N ASP A 330 -4.76 12.11 2.09
CA ASP A 330 -6.01 11.61 1.54
C ASP A 330 -6.75 12.71 0.74
N ASP A 331 -6.71 12.75 -0.58
CA ASP A 331 -7.60 13.61 -1.37
C ASP A 331 -8.93 12.91 -1.70
N LEU A 332 -9.97 13.16 -0.90
CA LEU A 332 -11.30 12.58 -1.13
C LEU A 332 -12.06 13.24 -2.29
N ALA A 333 -11.66 14.44 -2.69
CA ALA A 333 -12.34 15.18 -3.74
C ALA A 333 -11.77 14.84 -5.10
N VAL A 334 -10.44 14.79 -5.24
CA VAL A 334 -9.78 14.51 -6.50
C VAL A 334 -9.68 13.00 -6.73
N LYS A 335 -10.19 12.53 -7.85
CA LYS A 335 -10.06 11.15 -8.32
C LYS A 335 -9.48 11.18 -9.72
N SER A 336 -8.47 10.37 -9.97
CA SER A 336 -7.96 10.12 -11.31
C SER A 336 -8.37 8.74 -11.78
N ASN A 337 -8.82 8.65 -13.02
CA ASN A 337 -9.13 7.43 -13.72
C ASN A 337 -8.29 7.41 -15.00
N LEU A 338 -7.48 6.37 -15.18
CA LEU A 338 -6.68 6.18 -16.38
C LEU A 338 -7.19 4.91 -17.07
N ASN A 339 -7.67 5.07 -18.29
CA ASN A 339 -8.16 3.97 -19.11
C ASN A 339 -7.36 3.92 -20.41
N VAL A 340 -7.10 2.71 -20.90
CA VAL A 340 -6.78 2.53 -22.32
C VAL A 340 -8.10 2.66 -23.08
N VAL A 341 -8.14 3.49 -24.10
CA VAL A 341 -9.33 3.62 -24.95
C VAL A 341 -9.57 2.25 -25.59
N ASN A 342 -10.77 1.71 -25.41
CA ASN A 342 -11.10 0.42 -26.01
C ASN A 342 -11.13 0.54 -27.54
N ALA A 343 -10.11 -0.02 -28.19
CA ALA A 343 -9.91 -0.04 -29.63
C ALA A 343 -9.11 -1.29 -30.03
N ASP A 344 -9.25 -1.71 -31.28
CA ASP A 344 -8.41 -2.76 -31.85
C ASP A 344 -7.03 -2.18 -32.16
N TYR A 345 -6.02 -2.57 -31.38
CA TYR A 345 -4.63 -2.17 -31.59
C TYR A 345 -3.85 -3.29 -32.29
N VAL A 346 -3.06 -2.94 -33.30
CA VAL A 346 -2.08 -3.84 -33.92
C VAL A 346 -0.64 -3.42 -33.58
N PRO A 347 0.35 -4.33 -33.67
CA PRO A 347 1.74 -3.98 -33.42
C PRO A 347 2.21 -2.79 -34.29
N GLY A 348 2.70 -1.74 -33.63
CA GLY A 348 3.09 -0.48 -34.26
C GLY A 348 2.07 0.65 -34.11
N ASP A 349 0.87 0.36 -33.59
CA ASP A 349 -0.12 1.39 -33.31
C ASP A 349 0.25 2.25 -32.10
N ASN A 350 -0.24 3.49 -32.12
CA ASN A 350 -0.23 4.36 -30.96
C ASN A 350 -1.40 3.96 -30.04
N ILE A 351 -1.09 3.56 -28.81
CA ILE A 351 -2.11 3.29 -27.79
C ILE A 351 -2.69 4.61 -27.30
N LEU A 352 -4.01 4.74 -27.34
CA LEU A 352 -4.68 5.94 -26.82
C LEU A 352 -4.97 5.73 -25.34
N LEU A 353 -4.37 6.57 -24.51
CA LEU A 353 -4.64 6.64 -23.09
C LEU A 353 -5.61 7.77 -22.81
N GLN A 354 -6.63 7.49 -22.01
CA GLN A 354 -7.60 8.46 -21.53
C GLN A 354 -7.42 8.62 -20.02
N ALA A 355 -6.94 9.79 -19.60
CA ALA A 355 -6.99 10.22 -18.22
C ALA A 355 -8.24 11.08 -17.98
N GLU A 356 -9.01 10.75 -16.95
CA GLU A 356 -10.11 11.54 -16.44
C GLU A 356 -9.79 11.90 -14.99
N ILE A 357 -9.79 13.19 -14.68
CA ILE A 357 -9.68 13.66 -13.31
C ILE A 357 -11.04 14.25 -12.92
N THR A 358 -11.53 13.88 -11.75
CA THR A 358 -12.76 14.44 -11.17
C THR A 358 -12.45 15.07 -9.84
N GLU A 359 -12.98 16.26 -9.56
CA GLU A 359 -12.93 16.90 -8.24
C GLU A 359 -14.36 16.96 -7.68
N ALA A 360 -14.57 16.47 -6.45
CA ALA A 360 -15.88 16.38 -5.81
C ALA A 360 -16.94 15.69 -6.69
N GLY A 361 -16.52 14.69 -7.48
CA GLY A 361 -17.38 13.95 -8.41
C GLY A 361 -17.76 14.70 -9.69
N GLN A 362 -17.24 15.92 -9.90
CA GLN A 362 -17.35 16.64 -11.15
C GLN A 362 -16.08 16.43 -11.97
N ARG A 363 -16.22 16.15 -13.26
CA ARG A 363 -15.05 16.06 -14.15
C ARG A 363 -14.35 17.41 -14.18
N LEU A 364 -13.06 17.42 -13.87
CA LEU A 364 -12.20 18.57 -14.13
C LEU A 364 -12.08 18.71 -15.64
N LEU A 365 -12.67 19.79 -16.15
CA LEU A 365 -12.52 20.21 -17.53
C LEU A 365 -11.30 21.14 -17.60
N ASP A 366 -10.72 21.26 -18.79
CA ASP A 366 -9.64 22.22 -19.05
C ASP A 366 -8.36 22.02 -18.21
N LEU A 367 -8.05 20.77 -17.85
CA LEU A 367 -6.75 20.39 -17.28
C LEU A 367 -5.62 20.86 -18.21
N GLY A 368 -4.83 21.85 -17.75
CA GLY A 368 -3.79 22.51 -18.55
C GLY A 368 -4.17 23.87 -19.16
N ALA A 369 -5.34 24.43 -18.82
CA ALA A 369 -5.68 25.81 -19.20
C ALA A 369 -4.96 26.87 -18.37
N ASP A 370 -4.63 26.55 -17.12
CA ASP A 370 -3.70 27.34 -16.33
C ASP A 370 -2.27 27.11 -16.84
N ALA A 371 -1.51 28.19 -17.01
CA ALA A 371 -0.16 28.16 -17.57
C ALA A 371 0.82 27.27 -16.78
N ASP A 372 0.51 27.00 -15.51
CA ASP A 372 1.33 26.22 -14.58
C ASP A 372 0.76 24.81 -14.33
N ALA A 373 -0.42 24.48 -14.86
CA ALA A 373 -1.01 23.15 -14.69
C ALA A 373 -0.40 22.16 -15.70
N GLN A 374 0.30 21.14 -15.18
CA GLN A 374 0.90 20.09 -16.00
C GLN A 374 0.19 18.75 -15.76
N LEU A 375 -0.31 18.14 -16.83
CA LEU A 375 -0.73 16.74 -16.83
C LEU A 375 0.41 15.90 -17.39
N VAL A 376 1.06 15.13 -16.52
CA VAL A 376 2.12 14.20 -16.92
C VAL A 376 1.58 12.78 -16.93
N VAL A 377 1.67 12.12 -18.07
CA VAL A 377 1.36 10.69 -18.22
C VAL A 377 2.66 9.99 -18.59
N GLN A 378 3.17 9.14 -17.71
CA GLN A 378 4.36 8.35 -17.97
C GLN A 378 3.98 6.88 -18.17
N LEU A 379 4.38 6.32 -19.32
CA LEU A 379 4.27 4.89 -19.57
C LEU A 379 5.56 4.22 -19.09
N VAL A 380 5.43 3.34 -18.12
CA VAL A 380 6.56 2.57 -17.61
C VAL A 380 6.99 1.56 -18.69
N LYS A 381 8.25 1.62 -19.10
CA LYS A 381 8.79 0.60 -20.01
C LYS A 381 8.97 -0.71 -19.25
N PRO A 382 8.83 -1.87 -19.93
CA PRO A 382 9.21 -3.14 -19.34
C PRO A 382 10.64 -3.08 -18.75
N GLY A 383 10.80 -3.49 -17.50
CA GLY A 383 12.08 -3.49 -16.79
C GLY A 383 12.47 -2.19 -16.08
N VAL A 384 11.60 -1.17 -16.07
CA VAL A 384 11.76 0.03 -15.22
C VAL A 384 10.72 -0.06 -14.11
N ALA A 385 11.12 0.08 -12.85
CA ALA A 385 10.14 0.07 -11.75
C ALA A 385 9.43 1.43 -11.67
N ILE A 386 8.16 1.45 -11.27
CA ILE A 386 7.47 2.73 -10.95
C ILE A 386 8.21 3.51 -9.87
N GLY A 387 8.87 2.80 -8.94
CA GLY A 387 9.75 3.40 -7.93
C GLY A 387 10.91 4.21 -8.53
N ASP A 388 11.48 3.78 -9.66
CA ASP A 388 12.56 4.53 -10.33
C ASP A 388 12.05 5.82 -10.98
N LEU A 389 10.82 5.81 -11.49
CA LEU A 389 10.17 7.01 -12.05
C LEU A 389 9.86 8.02 -10.95
N LEU A 390 9.39 7.54 -9.80
CA LEU A 390 9.08 8.37 -8.64
C LEU A 390 10.35 8.90 -7.93
N ALA A 391 11.42 8.10 -7.88
CA ALA A 391 12.68 8.47 -7.24
C ALA A 391 13.55 9.44 -8.07
N ASN A 392 13.41 9.43 -9.39
CA ASN A 392 14.12 10.38 -10.28
C ASN A 392 13.50 11.80 -10.30
N ASN A 393 12.48 12.04 -9.49
CA ASN A 393 11.80 13.33 -9.39
C ASN A 393 12.64 14.31 -8.53
N ARG A 394 13.62 14.98 -9.15
CA ARG A 394 14.42 16.02 -8.49
C ARG A 394 13.76 17.39 -8.62
N PRO A 395 13.73 18.23 -7.55
CA PRO A 395 13.08 19.54 -7.56
C PRO A 395 13.70 20.58 -8.51
N ASP A 396 14.90 20.34 -9.05
CA ASP A 396 15.61 21.25 -9.96
C ASP A 396 15.55 20.82 -11.44
N ALA A 397 14.99 19.65 -11.74
CA ALA A 397 14.73 19.21 -13.10
C ALA A 397 13.29 19.58 -13.45
N THR A 398 13.10 20.38 -14.52
CA THR A 398 11.81 20.41 -15.21
C THR A 398 11.41 18.96 -15.50
N GLN A 399 10.22 18.58 -15.05
CA GLN A 399 9.62 17.28 -15.37
C GLN A 399 9.83 16.99 -16.87
N PRO A 400 10.29 15.79 -17.25
CA PRO A 400 10.31 15.41 -18.66
C PRO A 400 8.90 15.35 -19.25
#